data_AF-A0A2E9GL10-F1
#
_entry.id   AF-A0A2E9GL10-F1
#
_cell.length_a   1.000
_cell.length_b   1.000
_cell.length_c   1.000
_cell.angle_alpha   90.00
_cell.angle_beta   90.00
_cell.angle_gamma   90.00
#
_symmetry.space_group_name_H-M   'P 1'
#
loop_
_entity.id
_entity.type
_entity.pdbx_description
1 polymer ?
#
loop_
_entity_poly.entity_id
_entity_poly.type
_entity_poly.pdbx_seq_one_letter_code
_entity_poly.pdbx_strand_id
1 'polypeptide(L)'
;MKRKIKKNYKKLSRFDRSIIFGLIIDSIKNNIESGIKRVMIHERVKNCKEYNDLIKNLGFLDSEILKNQRESLIDNNLGKLIKNGIIKINKEKKYFLTSHGEEIWVKYNREWISMPPLNKQ
;
A
#
# COMPACT_ATOMS: atom_id res chain seq x y z
N MET A 1 19.89 -22.71 13.69
CA MET A 1 19.17 -22.48 12.42
C MET A 1 17.82 -21.83 12.72
N LYS A 2 17.64 -20.51 12.53
CA LYS A 2 16.37 -19.81 12.80
C LYS A 2 15.31 -20.33 11.82
N ARG A 3 14.28 -21.02 12.30
CA ARG A 3 13.13 -21.46 11.49
C ARG A 3 12.50 -20.22 10.85
N LYS A 4 12.38 -20.19 9.50
CA LYS A 4 11.57 -19.18 8.81
C LYS A 4 10.13 -19.38 9.27
N ILE A 5 9.59 -18.44 10.04
CA ILE A 5 8.17 -18.44 10.41
C ILE A 5 7.37 -18.43 9.11
N LYS A 6 6.64 -19.52 8.82
CA LYS A 6 5.73 -19.58 7.68
C LYS A 6 4.62 -18.57 7.96
N LYS A 7 4.52 -17.57 7.10
CA LYS A 7 3.53 -16.50 7.14
C LYS A 7 2.11 -17.12 6.96
N ASN A 8 1.46 -17.55 8.04
CA ASN A 8 0.10 -18.08 8.03
C ASN A 8 -0.93 -16.95 8.03
N TYR A 9 -0.89 -16.07 7.03
CA TYR A 9 -1.93 -15.04 6.89
C TYR A 9 -3.11 -15.59 6.12
N LYS A 10 -4.29 -15.12 6.50
CA LYS A 10 -5.46 -15.16 5.62
C LYS A 10 -5.05 -14.50 4.31
N LYS A 11 -5.24 -15.20 3.19
CA LYS A 11 -4.95 -14.66 1.86
C LYS A 11 -5.75 -13.37 1.69
N LEU A 12 -5.06 -12.26 1.42
CA LEU A 12 -5.74 -10.98 1.19
C LEU A 12 -6.78 -11.14 0.09
N SER A 13 -8.00 -10.73 0.39
CA SER A 13 -9.05 -10.69 -0.61
C SER A 13 -8.69 -9.66 -1.70
N ARG A 14 -9.48 -9.63 -2.78
CA ARG A 14 -9.32 -8.56 -3.79
C ARG A 14 -9.61 -7.20 -3.16
N PHE A 15 -10.67 -7.13 -2.36
CA PHE A 15 -11.10 -5.94 -1.62
C PHE A 15 -10.00 -5.39 -0.69
N ASP A 16 -9.41 -6.24 0.15
CA ASP A 16 -8.34 -5.84 1.08
C ASP A 16 -7.15 -5.20 0.36
N ARG A 17 -6.80 -5.73 -0.81
CA ARG A 17 -5.68 -5.22 -1.62
C ARG A 17 -6.02 -3.86 -2.22
N SER A 18 -7.23 -3.68 -2.70
CA SER A 18 -7.64 -2.40 -3.29
C SER A 18 -7.67 -1.29 -2.24
N ILE A 19 -8.09 -1.58 -1.00
CA ILE A 19 -7.98 -0.64 0.13
C ILE A 19 -6.51 -0.22 0.34
N ILE A 20 -5.59 -1.19 0.47
CA ILE A 20 -4.17 -0.87 0.73
C ILE A 20 -3.57 -0.07 -0.43
N PHE A 21 -3.86 -0.43 -1.68
CA PHE A 21 -3.41 0.36 -2.83
C PHE A 21 -3.93 1.78 -2.79
N GLY A 22 -5.21 1.94 -2.49
CA GLY A 22 -5.84 3.25 -2.38
C GLY A 22 -5.18 4.14 -1.36
N LEU A 23 -4.95 3.63 -0.15
CA LEU A 23 -4.32 4.38 0.92
C LEU A 23 -2.88 4.79 0.61
N ILE A 24 -2.13 3.94 -0.11
CA ILE A 24 -0.78 4.27 -0.58
C ILE A 24 -0.83 5.36 -1.65
N ILE A 25 -1.71 5.22 -2.65
CA ILE A 25 -1.85 6.19 -3.73
C ILE A 25 -2.28 7.54 -3.16
N ASP A 26 -3.26 7.55 -2.26
CA ASP A 26 -3.75 8.76 -1.61
C ASP A 26 -2.67 9.45 -0.75
N SER A 27 -1.84 8.66 -0.05
CA SER A 27 -0.68 9.19 0.68
C SER A 27 0.32 9.91 -0.23
N ILE A 28 0.51 9.42 -1.46
CA ILE A 28 1.42 10.02 -2.45
C ILE A 28 0.78 11.23 -3.11
N LYS A 29 -0.49 11.14 -3.49
CA LYS A 29 -1.25 12.24 -4.11
C LYS A 29 -1.28 13.48 -3.22
N ASN A 30 -1.44 13.31 -1.93
CA ASN A 30 -1.45 14.45 -1.00
C ASN A 30 -0.07 15.13 -0.83
N ASN A 31 0.96 14.76 -1.61
CA ASN A 31 2.32 15.32 -1.58
C ASN A 31 2.96 15.47 -2.98
N ILE A 32 2.16 15.77 -4.03
CA ILE A 32 2.61 15.77 -5.45
C ILE A 32 3.87 16.61 -5.71
N GLU A 33 3.95 17.82 -5.17
CA GLU A 33 4.99 18.78 -5.57
C GLU A 33 6.40 18.38 -5.14
N SER A 34 6.53 17.76 -3.96
CA SER A 34 7.83 17.38 -3.41
C SER A 34 8.12 15.89 -3.51
N GLY A 35 7.09 15.06 -3.75
CA GLY A 35 7.17 13.61 -3.64
C GLY A 35 7.30 13.15 -2.19
N ILE A 36 6.88 11.92 -1.90
CA ILE A 36 6.84 11.42 -0.51
C ILE A 36 7.93 10.37 -0.27
N LYS A 37 8.54 10.38 0.91
CA LYS A 37 9.50 9.32 1.32
C LYS A 37 8.74 8.08 1.82
N ARG A 38 9.35 6.90 1.67
CA ARG A 38 8.81 5.62 2.18
C ARG A 38 8.31 5.71 3.63
N VAL A 39 9.10 6.30 4.53
CA VAL A 39 8.75 6.39 5.96
C VAL A 39 7.44 7.15 6.16
N MET A 40 7.25 8.26 5.43
CA MET A 40 6.02 9.06 5.51
C MET A 40 4.81 8.33 4.93
N ILE A 41 4.97 7.53 3.87
CA ILE A 41 3.90 6.65 3.36
C ILE A 41 3.48 5.67 4.46
N HIS A 42 4.46 5.04 5.12
CA HIS A 42 4.17 4.11 6.21
C HIS A 42 3.44 4.80 7.37
N GLU A 43 3.88 5.97 7.80
CA GLU A 43 3.22 6.74 8.87
C GLU A 43 1.78 7.09 8.50
N ARG A 44 1.54 7.62 7.30
CA ARG A 44 0.19 8.01 6.85
C ARG A 44 -0.75 6.81 6.76
N VAL A 45 -0.31 5.72 6.12
CA VAL A 45 -1.13 4.51 5.98
C VAL A 45 -1.39 3.87 7.35
N LYS A 46 -0.40 3.83 8.26
CA LYS A 46 -0.57 3.30 9.62
C LYS A 46 -1.53 4.13 10.48
N ASN A 47 -1.64 5.44 10.22
CA ASN A 47 -2.55 6.33 10.94
C ASN A 47 -3.98 6.34 10.36
N CYS A 48 -4.22 5.65 9.25
CA CYS A 48 -5.54 5.52 8.64
C CYS A 48 -6.39 4.46 9.36
N LYS A 49 -7.64 4.82 9.69
CA LYS A 49 -8.56 3.94 10.42
C LYS A 49 -8.88 2.69 9.60
N GLU A 50 -9.13 2.85 8.31
CA GLU A 50 -9.47 1.79 7.35
C GLU A 50 -8.34 0.76 7.25
N TYR A 51 -7.09 1.22 7.24
CA TYR A 51 -5.94 0.31 7.30
C TYR A 51 -5.90 -0.44 8.63
N ASN A 52 -6.08 0.25 9.75
CA ASN A 52 -6.05 -0.39 11.07
C ASN A 52 -7.18 -1.41 11.25
N ASP A 53 -8.39 -1.12 10.77
CA ASP A 53 -9.52 -2.04 10.79
C ASP A 53 -9.27 -3.24 9.87
N LEU A 54 -8.70 -3.03 8.68
CA LEU A 54 -8.26 -4.12 7.80
C LEU A 54 -7.22 -5.01 8.50
N ILE A 55 -6.22 -4.40 9.12
CA ILE A 55 -5.15 -5.12 9.81
C ILE A 55 -5.70 -5.94 10.99
N LYS A 56 -6.65 -5.39 11.77
CA LYS A 56 -7.37 -6.12 12.82
C LYS A 56 -8.15 -7.30 12.24
N ASN A 57 -8.91 -7.09 11.16
CA ASN A 57 -9.71 -8.13 10.50
C ASN A 57 -8.85 -9.26 9.90
N LEU A 58 -7.62 -8.95 9.49
CA LEU A 58 -6.65 -9.93 9.02
C LEU A 58 -5.95 -10.69 10.17
N GLY A 59 -6.28 -10.35 11.43
CA GLY A 59 -5.75 -11.01 12.62
C GLY A 59 -4.35 -10.52 13.03
N PHE A 60 -3.93 -9.35 12.55
CA PHE A 60 -2.61 -8.81 12.90
C PHE A 60 -2.65 -8.09 14.28
N LEU A 61 -2.63 -8.84 15.38
CA LEU A 61 -2.60 -8.31 16.76
C LEU A 61 -1.22 -7.77 17.20
N ASP A 62 -1.10 -7.23 18.41
CA ASP A 62 -0.02 -6.34 18.88
C ASP A 62 1.30 -7.04 19.29
N SER A 63 1.99 -7.72 18.35
CA SER A 63 3.37 -8.18 18.58
C SER A 63 4.39 -7.47 17.68
N GLU A 64 5.66 -7.44 18.09
CA GLU A 64 6.76 -6.85 17.30
C GLU A 64 6.97 -7.55 15.94
N ILE A 65 6.74 -8.87 15.90
CA ILE A 65 6.72 -9.66 14.67
C ILE A 65 5.66 -9.11 13.70
N LEU A 66 4.55 -8.57 14.22
CA LEU A 66 3.42 -8.06 13.45
C LEU A 66 3.68 -6.64 12.92
N LYS A 67 4.47 -5.80 13.62
CA LYS A 67 4.97 -4.52 13.08
C LYS A 67 5.74 -4.73 11.77
N ASN A 68 6.67 -5.69 11.76
CA ASN A 68 7.45 -6.04 10.56
C ASN A 68 6.56 -6.56 9.41
N GLN A 69 5.42 -7.17 9.74
CA GLN A 69 4.47 -7.67 8.74
C GLN A 69 3.61 -6.56 8.15
N ARG A 70 3.13 -5.62 8.98
CA ARG A 70 2.43 -4.40 8.53
C ARG A 70 3.32 -3.61 7.57
N GLU A 71 4.60 -3.46 7.89
CA GLU A 71 5.55 -2.77 6.99
C GLU A 71 5.78 -3.53 5.69
N SER A 72 6.00 -4.85 5.78
CA SER A 72 6.14 -5.70 4.61
C SER A 72 4.92 -5.65 3.69
N LEU A 73 3.71 -5.47 4.25
CA LEU A 73 2.49 -5.36 3.48
C LEU A 73 2.43 -4.08 2.64
N ILE A 74 2.78 -2.94 3.23
CA ILE A 74 2.87 -1.66 2.52
C ILE A 74 3.93 -1.73 1.42
N ASP A 75 5.13 -2.23 1.75
CA ASP A 75 6.24 -2.34 0.79
C ASP A 75 5.95 -3.26 -0.39
N ASN A 76 5.34 -4.42 -0.13
CA ASN A 76 4.95 -5.35 -1.19
C ASN A 76 3.95 -4.71 -2.16
N ASN A 77 3.06 -3.87 -1.66
CA ASN A 77 2.08 -3.18 -2.49
C ASN A 77 2.68 -1.97 -3.21
N LEU A 78 3.60 -1.24 -2.58
CA LEU A 78 4.43 -0.23 -3.26
C LEU A 78 5.17 -0.83 -4.46
N GLY A 79 5.84 -1.98 -4.28
CA GLY A 79 6.53 -2.66 -5.37
C GLY A 79 5.61 -3.06 -6.54
N LYS A 80 4.37 -3.46 -6.26
CA LYS A 80 3.37 -3.76 -7.30
C LYS A 80 2.93 -2.50 -8.04
N LEU A 81 2.68 -1.41 -7.32
CA LEU A 81 2.24 -0.16 -7.93
C LEU A 81 3.34 0.43 -8.85
N ILE A 82 4.60 0.30 -8.45
CA ILE A 82 5.75 0.64 -9.31
C ILE A 82 5.78 -0.26 -10.55
N LYS A 83 5.65 -1.57 -10.36
CA LYS A 83 5.68 -2.54 -11.46
C LYS A 83 4.59 -2.29 -12.50
N ASN A 84 3.41 -1.84 -12.07
CA ASN A 84 2.29 -1.52 -12.95
C ASN A 84 2.33 -0.07 -13.47
N GLY A 85 3.42 0.67 -13.26
CA GLY A 85 3.59 2.03 -13.78
C GLY A 85 2.64 3.06 -13.17
N ILE A 86 2.05 2.79 -12.02
CA ILE A 86 1.13 3.70 -11.30
C ILE A 86 1.92 4.73 -10.49
N ILE A 87 3.03 4.26 -9.90
CA ILE A 87 3.93 5.07 -9.09
C ILE A 87 5.33 4.98 -9.71
N LYS A 88 6.08 6.08 -9.65
CA LYS A 88 7.51 6.12 -9.95
C LYS A 88 8.32 6.52 -8.72
N ILE A 89 9.56 6.07 -8.66
CA ILE A 89 10.55 6.45 -7.64
C ILE A 89 11.70 7.19 -8.31
N ASN A 90 12.12 8.32 -7.75
CA ASN A 90 13.27 9.07 -8.25
C ASN A 90 14.59 8.59 -7.59
N LYS A 91 15.71 9.19 -8.00
CA LYS A 91 17.05 8.89 -7.43
C LYS A 91 17.16 9.19 -5.93
N GLU A 92 16.36 10.13 -5.42
CA GLU A 92 16.29 10.49 -4.00
C GLU A 92 15.36 9.58 -3.17
N LYS A 93 14.87 8.49 -3.76
CA LYS A 93 13.91 7.57 -3.14
C LYS A 93 12.58 8.21 -2.73
N LYS A 94 12.16 9.24 -3.47
CA LYS A 94 10.85 9.87 -3.35
C LYS A 94 9.88 9.25 -4.36
N TYR A 95 8.67 9.00 -3.89
CA TYR A 95 7.60 8.37 -4.67
C TYR A 95 6.66 9.44 -5.22
N PHE A 96 6.26 9.26 -6.47
CA PHE A 96 5.36 10.15 -7.21
C PHE A 96 4.33 9.33 -7.97
N LEU A 97 3.13 9.87 -8.15
CA LEU A 97 2.21 9.31 -9.13
C LEU A 97 2.72 9.57 -10.55
N THR A 98 2.47 8.60 -11.43
CA THR A 98 2.59 8.79 -12.87
C THR A 98 1.28 9.36 -13.40
N SER A 99 1.25 9.79 -14.67
CA SER A 99 -0.01 10.19 -15.32
C SER A 99 -1.06 9.08 -15.26
N HIS A 100 -0.65 7.82 -15.45
CA HIS A 100 -1.53 6.67 -15.29
C HIS A 100 -2.04 6.50 -13.85
N GLY A 101 -1.19 6.75 -12.85
CA GLY A 101 -1.61 6.72 -11.45
C GLY A 101 -2.57 7.85 -11.08
N GLU A 102 -2.42 9.02 -11.69
CA GLU A 102 -3.35 10.14 -11.56
C GLU A 102 -4.73 9.79 -12.16
N GLU A 103 -4.77 9.18 -13.35
CA GLU A 103 -6.01 8.69 -13.95
C GLU A 103 -6.72 7.66 -13.07
N ILE A 104 -5.97 6.70 -12.53
CA ILE A 104 -6.50 5.71 -11.59
C ILE A 104 -7.05 6.39 -10.34
N TRP A 105 -6.30 7.33 -9.77
CA TRP A 105 -6.76 8.07 -8.59
C TRP A 105 -8.05 8.84 -8.87
N VAL A 106 -8.14 9.57 -10.00
CA VAL A 106 -9.36 10.29 -10.39
C VAL A 106 -10.52 9.32 -10.61
N LYS A 107 -10.28 8.18 -11.25
CA LYS A 107 -11.31 7.18 -11.55
C LYS A 107 -11.89 6.49 -10.31
N TYR A 108 -11.06 6.26 -9.29
CA TYR A 108 -11.45 5.53 -8.08
C TYR A 108 -11.43 6.40 -6.82
N ASN A 109 -11.42 7.74 -6.98
CA ASN A 109 -11.10 8.80 -6.02
C ASN A 109 -11.77 8.67 -4.64
N ARG A 110 -12.86 7.88 -4.52
CA ARG A 110 -13.52 7.54 -3.25
C ARG A 110 -13.99 6.09 -3.13
N GLU A 111 -13.79 5.29 -4.18
CA GLU A 111 -14.25 3.91 -4.26
C GLU A 111 -13.09 3.00 -4.64
N TRP A 112 -12.06 2.96 -3.81
CA TRP A 112 -10.97 2.00 -3.96
C TRP A 112 -11.49 0.56 -4.03
N ILE A 113 -12.62 0.29 -3.40
CA ILE A 113 -13.35 -0.99 -3.47
C ILE A 113 -13.70 -1.40 -4.92
N SER A 114 -13.85 -0.42 -5.80
CA SER A 114 -14.21 -0.58 -7.22
C SER A 114 -12.96 -0.68 -8.12
N MET A 115 -11.75 -0.57 -7.56
CA MET A 115 -10.51 -0.68 -8.32
C MET A 115 -10.29 -2.13 -8.80
N PRO A 116 -10.11 -2.36 -10.12
CA PRO A 116 -9.89 -3.70 -10.66
C PRO A 116 -8.54 -4.26 -10.19
N PRO A 117 -8.41 -5.59 -10.11
CA PRO A 117 -7.16 -6.22 -9.72
C PRO A 117 -6.05 -5.82 -10.70
N LEU A 118 -4.92 -5.38 -10.14
CA LEU A 118 -3.69 -5.14 -10.89
C LEU A 118 -3.09 -6.50 -11.33
N ASN A 119 -3.65 -7.08 -12.38
CA ASN A 119 -3.02 -8.20 -13.07
C ASN A 119 -1.84 -7.67 -13.87
N LYS A 120 -0.78 -8.48 -13.98
CA LYS A 120 0.32 -8.20 -14.89
C LYS A 120 -0.29 -8.07 -16.29
N GLN A 121 -0.17 -6.88 -16.88
CA GLN A 121 -0.16 -6.75 -18.34
C GLN A 121 1.01 -7.56 -18.90
#